data_AF-A0A9P6FQI1-F1
#
_entry.id   AF-A0A9P6FQI1-F1
#
_cell.length_a   1.000
_cell.length_b   1.000
_cell.length_c   1.000
_cell.angle_alpha   90.00
_cell.angle_beta   90.00
_cell.angle_gamma   90.00
#
_symmetry.space_group_name_H-M   'P 1'
#
loop_
_entity.id
_entity.type
_entity.pdbx_description
1 polymer ?
#
loop_
_entity_poly.entity_id
_entity_poly.type
_entity_poly.pdbx_seq_one_letter_code
_entity_poly.pdbx_strand_id
1 'polypeptide(L)'
;MADDIDRILEVEASAVQKDAEVERIIVCFRLDPYDILELEMGCTEKDIKAAYRKKSLMIHPDKINHPKAREAFDILKKAETELMDTARRTYVNSIIEEAKFKVRKTLPPPLSAAPFTDPYFSSAIFKSQVKQQFKDLMIEEELRKRKLLKKEMEAQGEVDRRADEALNERKRKIEAQKVWEDSRDDRVQGWRNFQAGKTSSGKVLKKKRGHLGFRPPKAVAEESTPQQKRSSDI
;
A
#
# COMPACT_ATOMS: atom_id res chain seq x y z
N MET A 1 8.25 27.58 55.62
CA MET A 1 8.98 28.42 54.63
C MET A 1 10.04 27.63 53.87
N ALA A 2 11.06 27.05 54.51
CA ALA A 2 12.02 26.18 53.81
C ALA A 2 11.35 24.90 53.25
N ASP A 3 10.59 24.20 54.09
CA ASP A 3 9.86 22.98 53.69
C ASP A 3 8.80 23.22 52.60
N ASP A 4 8.26 24.44 52.52
CA ASP A 4 7.27 24.82 51.49
C ASP A 4 7.95 25.05 50.14
N ILE A 5 9.16 25.62 50.13
CA ILE A 5 9.96 25.83 48.93
C ILE A 5 10.42 24.48 48.36
N ASP A 6 10.93 23.59 49.21
CA ASP A 6 11.36 22.26 48.79
C ASP A 6 10.21 21.46 48.17
N ARG A 7 9.02 21.51 48.78
CA ARG A 7 7.82 20.88 48.23
C ARG A 7 7.40 21.44 46.87
N ILE A 8 7.48 22.76 46.69
CA ILE A 8 7.16 23.40 45.39
C ILE A 8 8.18 22.97 44.33
N LEU A 9 9.47 22.96 44.68
CA LEU A 9 10.54 22.53 43.80
C LEU A 9 10.37 21.06 43.37
N GLU A 10 9.98 20.17 44.29
CA GLU A 10 9.71 18.75 43.97
C GLU A 10 8.52 18.58 43.00
N VAL A 11 7.45 19.35 43.20
CA VAL A 11 6.28 19.32 42.31
C VAL A 11 6.65 19.80 40.92
N GLU A 12 7.38 20.90 40.82
CA GLU A 12 7.81 21.47 39.53
C GLU A 12 8.80 20.54 38.83
N ALA A 13 9.79 20.01 39.55
CA ALA A 13 10.72 19.02 39.01
C ALA A 13 9.98 17.78 38.48
N SER A 14 8.96 17.31 39.20
CA SER A 14 8.12 16.20 38.75
C SER A 14 7.31 16.55 37.50
N ALA A 15 6.80 17.78 37.38
CA ALA A 15 6.08 18.24 36.20
C ALA A 15 7.00 18.26 34.96
N VAL A 16 8.18 18.87 35.09
CA VAL A 16 9.20 18.90 34.03
C VAL A 16 9.60 17.49 33.58
N GLN A 17 9.76 16.55 34.52
CA GLN A 17 10.06 15.16 34.19
C GLN A 17 8.94 14.48 33.40
N LYS A 18 7.67 14.74 33.74
CA LYS A 18 6.52 14.16 33.00
C LYS A 18 6.41 14.75 31.60
N ASP A 19 6.61 16.05 31.46
CA ASP A 19 6.57 16.71 30.16
C ASP A 19 7.72 16.23 29.26
N ALA A 20 8.93 16.12 29.81
CA ALA A 20 10.08 15.56 29.09
C ALA A 20 9.82 14.09 28.65
N GLU A 21 9.14 13.29 29.47
CA GLU A 21 8.75 11.93 29.13
C GLU A 21 7.76 11.90 27.94
N VAL A 22 6.77 12.80 27.95
CA VAL A 22 5.80 12.93 26.85
C VAL A 22 6.52 13.31 25.55
N GLU A 23 7.38 14.32 25.59
CA GLU A 23 8.15 14.76 24.43
C GLU A 23 9.05 13.63 23.90
N ARG A 24 9.72 12.89 24.79
CA ARG A 24 10.53 11.73 24.39
C ARG A 24 9.69 10.71 23.62
N ILE A 25 8.52 10.32 24.13
CA ILE A 25 7.65 9.32 23.49
C ILE A 25 7.17 9.79 22.11
N ILE A 26 6.88 11.09 21.95
CA ILE A 26 6.47 11.66 20.66
C ILE A 26 7.62 11.63 19.64
N VAL A 27 8.85 11.88 20.08
CA VAL A 27 10.04 11.88 19.21
C VAL A 27 10.56 10.46 18.92
N CYS A 28 10.28 9.50 19.80
CA CYS A 28 10.64 8.10 19.60
C CYS A 28 10.08 7.56 18.28
N PHE A 29 10.84 6.64 17.69
CA PHE A 29 10.45 6.04 16.42
C PHE A 29 9.23 5.13 16.64
N ARG A 30 8.11 5.46 16.00
CA ARG A 30 6.80 4.82 16.24
C ARG A 30 6.74 3.32 15.93
N LEU A 31 7.73 2.78 15.20
CA LEU A 31 7.84 1.36 14.87
C LEU A 31 8.82 0.61 15.79
N ASP A 32 9.46 1.30 16.75
CA ASP A 32 10.29 0.70 17.79
C ASP A 32 9.54 0.66 19.13
N PRO A 33 8.82 -0.43 19.43
CA PRO A 33 8.09 -0.51 20.69
C PRO A 33 9.01 -0.70 21.90
N TYR A 34 10.24 -1.18 21.72
CA TYR A 34 11.22 -1.34 22.80
C TYR A 34 11.77 0.01 23.26
N ASP A 35 12.10 0.90 22.32
CA ASP A 35 12.58 2.26 22.63
C ASP A 35 11.49 3.10 23.32
N ILE A 36 10.22 2.96 22.90
CA ILE A 36 9.08 3.67 23.51
C ILE A 36 8.88 3.25 24.98
N LEU A 37 8.99 1.95 25.28
CA LEU A 37 8.82 1.40 26.62
C LEU A 37 10.12 1.38 27.45
N GLU A 38 11.24 1.81 26.87
CA GLU A 38 12.58 1.72 27.46
C GLU A 38 12.94 0.31 27.94
N LEU A 39 12.65 -0.69 27.11
CA LEU A 39 12.94 -2.09 27.39
C LEU A 39 14.03 -2.60 26.45
N GLU A 40 14.83 -3.55 26.92
CA GLU A 40 15.75 -4.29 26.06
C GLU A 40 15.09 -5.54 25.47
N MET A 41 15.70 -6.04 24.39
CA MET A 41 15.33 -7.32 23.81
C MET A 41 15.43 -8.43 24.86
N GLY A 42 14.48 -9.36 24.87
CA GLY A 42 14.45 -10.47 25.82
C GLY A 42 13.69 -10.19 27.12
N CYS A 43 13.07 -9.01 27.27
CA CYS A 43 12.19 -8.72 28.41
C CYS A 43 11.02 -9.72 28.55
N THR A 44 10.52 -9.97 29.76
CA THR A 44 9.35 -10.83 29.93
C THR A 44 8.06 -10.05 29.67
N GLU A 45 6.94 -10.75 29.44
CA GLU A 45 5.61 -10.09 29.37
C GLU A 45 5.26 -9.34 30.66
N LYS A 46 5.77 -9.81 31.80
CA LYS A 46 5.59 -9.13 33.09
C LYS A 46 6.29 -7.77 33.09
N ASP A 47 7.52 -7.71 32.55
CA ASP A 47 8.30 -6.48 32.46
C ASP A 47 7.62 -5.47 31.51
N ILE A 48 7.08 -5.94 30.38
CA ILE A 48 6.32 -5.12 29.43
C ILE A 48 5.12 -4.46 30.12
N LYS A 49 4.31 -5.27 30.83
CA LYS A 49 3.14 -4.75 31.56
C LYS A 49 3.54 -3.83 32.72
N ALA A 50 4.66 -4.08 33.38
CA ALA A 50 5.15 -3.25 34.47
C ALA A 50 5.64 -1.88 33.95
N ALA A 51 6.43 -1.88 32.87
CA ALA A 51 6.90 -0.66 32.22
C ALA A 51 5.73 0.18 31.69
N TYR A 52 4.76 -0.45 31.01
CA TYR A 52 3.55 0.21 30.55
C TYR A 52 2.76 0.84 31.70
N ARG A 53 2.52 0.10 32.79
CA ARG A 53 1.79 0.64 33.96
C ARG A 53 2.51 1.82 34.59
N LYS A 54 3.84 1.75 34.75
CA LYS A 54 4.63 2.84 35.31
C LYS A 54 4.56 4.09 34.44
N LYS A 55 4.79 3.96 33.14
CA LYS A 55 4.80 5.09 32.19
C LYS A 55 3.41 5.69 31.98
N SER A 56 2.38 4.85 31.82
CA SER A 56 0.99 5.31 31.61
C SER A 56 0.46 6.14 32.78
N LEU A 57 0.82 5.81 34.02
CA LEU A 57 0.48 6.62 35.18
C LEU A 57 1.24 7.94 35.23
N MET A 58 2.48 7.97 34.74
CA MET A 58 3.33 9.17 34.68
C MET A 58 2.81 10.18 33.66
N ILE A 59 2.38 9.71 32.48
CA ILE A 59 1.95 10.56 31.34
C ILE A 59 0.42 10.59 31.15
N HIS A 60 -0.36 10.21 32.16
CA HIS A 60 -1.81 10.09 32.00
C HIS A 60 -2.43 11.45 31.62
N PRO A 61 -3.22 11.56 30.54
CA PRO A 61 -3.72 12.85 30.04
C PRO A 61 -4.56 13.63 31.06
N ASP A 62 -5.27 12.95 31.96
CA ASP A 62 -6.04 13.62 33.03
C ASP A 62 -5.17 14.24 34.14
N LYS A 63 -3.92 13.79 34.28
CA LYS A 63 -3.01 14.22 35.36
C LYS A 63 -1.98 15.25 34.91
N ILE A 64 -1.74 15.37 33.60
CA ILE A 64 -0.74 16.27 33.03
C ILE A 64 -1.38 17.22 32.03
N ASN A 65 -1.09 18.52 32.16
CA ASN A 65 -1.64 19.55 31.27
C ASN A 65 -0.71 19.77 30.06
N HIS A 66 -0.41 18.70 29.33
CA HIS A 66 0.43 18.75 28.13
C HIS A 66 -0.41 18.50 26.87
N PRO A 67 -0.32 19.34 25.82
CA PRO A 67 -1.19 19.25 24.64
C PRO A 67 -1.07 17.92 23.88
N LYS A 68 0.10 17.27 23.95
CA LYS A 68 0.36 15.97 23.30
C LYS A 68 0.28 14.77 24.25
N ALA A 69 -0.17 14.95 25.50
CA ALA A 69 -0.27 13.85 26.47
C ALA A 69 -1.09 12.67 25.95
N ARG A 70 -2.23 12.98 25.31
CA ARG A 70 -3.10 11.96 24.73
C ARG A 70 -2.41 11.16 23.62
N GLU A 71 -1.73 11.84 22.71
CA GLU A 71 -1.01 11.18 21.62
C GLU A 71 0.11 10.27 22.15
N ALA A 72 0.90 10.75 23.11
CA ALA A 72 1.96 9.96 23.74
C ALA A 72 1.40 8.72 24.46
N PHE A 73 0.26 8.86 25.14
CA PHE A 73 -0.43 7.75 25.78
C PHE A 73 -0.89 6.69 24.76
N ASP A 74 -1.46 7.12 23.63
CA ASP A 74 -1.91 6.21 22.58
C ASP A 74 -0.72 5.48 21.92
N ILE A 75 0.42 6.15 21.73
CA ILE A 75 1.68 5.53 21.26
C ILE A 75 2.18 4.48 22.27
N LEU A 76 2.20 4.83 23.55
CA LEU A 76 2.62 3.93 24.63
C LEU A 76 1.72 2.68 24.68
N LYS A 77 0.40 2.84 24.54
CA LYS A 77 -0.56 1.73 24.52
C LYS A 77 -0.37 0.83 23.30
N LYS A 78 -0.10 1.42 22.14
CA LYS A 78 0.20 0.67 20.92
C LYS A 78 1.48 -0.16 21.09
N ALA A 79 2.54 0.42 21.65
CA ALA A 79 3.80 -0.29 21.90
C ALA A 79 3.64 -1.50 22.83
N GLU A 80 2.87 -1.36 23.91
CA GLU A 80 2.52 -2.49 24.79
C GLU A 80 1.79 -3.60 24.01
N THR A 81 0.76 -3.22 23.25
CA THR A 81 -0.05 -4.17 22.46
C THR A 81 0.82 -4.92 21.45
N GLU A 82 1.76 -4.22 20.80
CA GLU A 82 2.67 -4.78 19.81
C GLU A 82 3.68 -5.78 20.42
N LEU A 83 4.20 -5.51 21.61
CA LEU A 83 5.10 -6.45 22.30
C LEU A 83 4.37 -7.60 22.97
N MET A 84 3.09 -7.45 23.30
CA MET A 84 2.26 -8.52 23.84
C MET A 84 1.84 -9.53 22.76
N ASP A 85 1.80 -9.13 21.49
CA ASP A 85 1.63 -10.05 20.36
C ASP A 85 2.94 -10.79 20.06
N THR A 86 2.95 -12.10 20.29
CA THR A 86 4.12 -12.96 20.04
C THR A 86 4.58 -12.96 18.59
N ALA A 87 3.66 -12.93 17.61
CA ALA A 87 4.03 -12.90 16.20
C ALA A 87 4.71 -11.57 15.85
N ARG A 88 4.11 -10.46 16.29
CA ARG A 88 4.65 -9.14 16.00
C ARG A 88 5.96 -8.87 16.73
N ARG A 89 6.07 -9.33 17.98
CA ARG A 89 7.30 -9.30 18.77
C ARG A 89 8.44 -10.09 18.12
N THR A 90 8.15 -11.29 17.62
CA THR A 90 9.15 -12.13 16.92
C THR A 90 9.67 -11.42 15.68
N TYR A 91 8.77 -10.79 14.92
CA TYR A 91 9.15 -10.00 13.75
C TYR A 91 10.02 -8.79 14.11
N VAL A 92 9.67 -8.00 15.15
CA VAL A 92 10.54 -6.90 15.61
C VAL A 92 11.91 -7.43 16.01
N ASN A 93 11.96 -8.54 16.74
CA ASN A 93 13.22 -9.16 17.16
C ASN A 93 14.09 -9.57 15.96
N SER A 94 13.50 -10.17 14.92
CA SER A 94 14.26 -10.57 13.72
C SER A 94 14.86 -9.37 13.00
N ILE A 95 14.16 -8.23 12.95
CA ILE A 95 14.70 -7.01 12.33
C ILE A 95 15.83 -6.42 13.19
N ILE A 96 15.73 -6.46 14.52
CA ILE A 96 16.83 -6.00 15.39
C ILE A 96 18.07 -6.92 15.24
N GLU A 97 17.88 -8.22 15.12
CA GLU A 97 18.97 -9.16 14.85
C GLU A 97 19.64 -8.90 13.49
N GLU A 98 18.85 -8.64 12.44
CA GLU A 98 19.36 -8.21 11.14
C GLU A 98 20.13 -6.89 11.24
N ALA A 99 19.61 -5.91 12.00
CA ALA A 99 20.27 -4.64 12.25
C ALA A 99 21.63 -4.84 12.95
N LYS A 100 21.70 -5.67 13.99
CA LYS A 100 22.94 -6.04 14.68
C LYS A 100 23.95 -6.66 13.72
N PHE A 101 23.49 -7.58 12.86
CA PHE A 101 24.34 -8.24 11.87
C PHE A 101 24.89 -7.24 10.83
N LYS A 102 24.04 -6.35 10.30
CA LYS A 102 24.44 -5.31 9.35
C LYS A 102 25.46 -4.36 9.96
N VAL A 103 25.22 -3.86 11.16
CA VAL A 103 26.20 -3.00 11.86
C VAL A 103 27.52 -3.73 12.04
N ARG A 104 27.52 -4.96 12.57
CA ARG A 104 28.74 -5.74 12.74
C ARG A 104 29.52 -5.92 11.45
N LYS A 105 28.84 -6.20 10.34
CA LYS A 105 29.46 -6.35 9.01
C LYS A 105 30.15 -5.07 8.51
N THR A 106 29.65 -3.90 8.92
CA THR A 106 30.26 -2.60 8.58
C THR A 106 31.46 -2.23 9.44
N LEU A 107 31.70 -2.93 10.55
CA LEU A 107 32.84 -2.63 11.43
C LEU A 107 34.17 -3.05 10.79
N PRO A 108 35.26 -2.29 11.01
CA PRO A 108 36.59 -2.71 10.59
C PRO A 108 37.12 -3.89 11.44
N PRO A 109 38.02 -4.73 10.91
CA PRO A 109 38.84 -5.63 11.72
C PRO A 109 39.68 -4.81 12.73
N PRO A 110 39.89 -5.29 13.98
CA PRO A 110 39.52 -6.60 14.52
C PRO A 110 38.08 -6.69 15.05
N LEU A 111 37.35 -5.57 15.20
CA LEU A 111 36.01 -5.54 15.85
C LEU A 111 34.99 -6.42 15.13
N SER A 112 35.02 -6.49 13.80
CA SER A 112 34.13 -7.37 13.03
C SER A 112 34.33 -8.86 13.38
N ALA A 113 35.58 -9.26 13.65
CA ALA A 113 35.97 -10.63 14.00
C ALA A 113 35.98 -10.91 15.51
N ALA A 114 35.75 -9.90 16.34
CA ALA A 114 35.76 -10.03 17.79
C ALA A 114 34.64 -10.97 18.30
N PRO A 115 34.85 -11.68 19.41
CA PRO A 115 33.79 -12.47 20.05
C PRO A 115 32.68 -11.55 20.55
N PHE A 116 31.44 -12.05 20.61
CA PHE A 116 30.29 -11.27 21.07
C PHE A 116 30.42 -10.77 22.52
N THR A 117 31.33 -11.35 23.30
CA THR A 117 31.67 -10.93 24.66
C THR A 117 32.50 -9.66 24.72
N ASP A 118 32.96 -9.13 23.58
CA ASP A 118 33.71 -7.88 23.54
C ASP A 118 32.86 -6.72 24.11
N PRO A 119 33.40 -5.92 25.06
CA PRO A 119 32.70 -4.79 25.65
C PRO A 119 32.14 -3.78 24.65
N TYR A 120 32.73 -3.69 23.45
CA TYR A 120 32.23 -2.84 22.37
C TYR A 120 30.78 -3.14 22.01
N PHE A 121 30.36 -4.41 21.99
CA PHE A 121 28.99 -4.79 21.63
C PHE A 121 27.96 -4.42 22.71
N SER A 122 28.41 -4.11 23.93
CA SER A 122 27.58 -3.55 25.00
C SER A 122 27.65 -2.02 25.07
N SER A 123 28.55 -1.39 24.31
CA SER A 123 28.79 0.05 24.35
C SER A 123 27.58 0.85 23.85
N ALA A 124 27.43 2.08 24.36
CA ALA A 124 26.40 3.01 23.91
C ALA A 124 26.52 3.33 22.41
N ILE A 125 27.76 3.35 21.89
CA ILE A 125 28.05 3.59 20.46
C ILE A 125 27.44 2.47 19.62
N PHE A 126 27.72 1.21 19.95
CA PHE A 126 27.16 0.07 19.21
C PHE A 126 25.64 0.02 19.35
N LYS A 127 25.08 0.20 20.55
CA LYS A 127 23.63 0.27 20.75
C LYS A 127 22.99 1.37 19.88
N SER A 128 23.61 2.55 19.80
CA SER A 128 23.14 3.65 18.94
C SER A 128 23.21 3.31 17.46
N GLN A 129 24.29 2.68 16.99
CA GLN A 129 24.43 2.24 15.60
C GLN A 129 23.36 1.21 15.23
N VAL A 130 23.11 0.23 16.12
CA VAL A 130 22.06 -0.77 15.94
C VAL A 130 20.68 -0.13 15.90
N LYS A 131 20.39 0.82 16.79
CA LYS A 131 19.12 1.57 16.76
C LYS A 131 18.94 2.32 15.44
N GLN A 132 19.98 2.98 14.93
CA GLN A 132 19.90 3.68 13.65
C GLN A 132 19.64 2.69 12.50
N GLN A 133 20.38 1.58 12.47
CA GLN A 133 20.19 0.58 11.41
C GLN A 133 18.80 -0.07 11.49
N PHE A 134 18.30 -0.36 12.69
CA PHE A 134 16.94 -0.87 12.89
C PHE A 134 15.89 0.08 12.31
N LYS A 135 16.02 1.39 12.54
CA LYS A 135 15.13 2.40 11.96
C LYS A 135 15.14 2.35 10.43
N ASP A 136 16.34 2.30 9.84
CA ASP A 136 16.50 2.27 8.39
C ASP A 136 15.83 1.01 7.78
N LEU A 137 16.00 -0.16 8.40
CA LEU A 137 15.36 -1.40 7.95
C LEU A 137 13.84 -1.37 8.06
N MET A 138 13.31 -0.90 9.18
CA MET A 138 11.86 -0.77 9.37
C MET A 138 11.23 0.19 8.36
N ILE A 139 11.91 1.31 8.07
CA ILE A 139 11.46 2.26 7.04
C ILE A 139 11.49 1.60 5.66
N GLU A 140 12.56 0.88 5.33
CA GLU A 140 12.68 0.19 4.05
C GLU A 140 11.57 -0.86 3.86
N GLU A 141 11.28 -1.64 4.90
CA GLU A 141 10.24 -2.68 4.88
C GLU A 141 8.84 -2.08 4.69
N GLU A 142 8.51 -0.99 5.41
CA GLU A 142 7.23 -0.29 5.24
C GLU A 142 7.09 0.34 3.86
N LEU A 143 8.16 0.92 3.32
CA LEU A 143 8.17 1.44 1.95
C LEU A 143 7.99 0.31 0.92
N ARG A 144 8.61 -0.85 1.15
CA ARG A 144 8.46 -2.03 0.30
C ARG A 144 7.03 -2.55 0.32
N LYS A 145 6.44 -2.69 1.50
CA LYS A 145 5.04 -3.10 1.69
C LYS A 145 4.07 -2.16 0.99
N ARG A 146 4.27 -0.84 1.14
CA ARG A 146 3.45 0.18 0.48
C ARG A 146 3.55 0.12 -1.05
N LYS A 147 4.75 -0.11 -1.58
CA LYS A 147 4.96 -0.29 -3.03
C LYS A 147 4.28 -1.56 -3.56
N LEU A 148 4.37 -2.67 -2.85
CA LEU A 148 3.71 -3.92 -3.22
C LEU A 148 2.19 -3.77 -3.24
N LEU A 149 1.61 -3.19 -2.19
CA LEU A 149 0.17 -2.96 -2.10
C LEU A 149 -0.34 -2.06 -3.23
N LYS A 150 0.40 -0.99 -3.54
CA LYS A 150 0.08 -0.11 -4.66
C LYS A 150 0.08 -0.87 -5.99
N LYS A 151 1.11 -1.67 -6.24
CA LYS A 151 1.24 -2.48 -7.46
C LYS A 151 0.12 -3.52 -7.58
N GLU A 152 -0.28 -4.14 -6.47
CA GLU A 152 -1.40 -5.09 -6.42
C GLU A 152 -2.74 -4.41 -6.74
N MET A 153 -2.98 -3.24 -6.17
CA MET A 153 -4.19 -2.45 -6.47
C MET A 153 -4.25 -2.02 -7.94
N GLU A 154 -3.13 -1.58 -8.51
CA GLU A 154 -3.04 -1.25 -9.94
C GLU A 154 -3.31 -2.48 -10.83
N ALA A 155 -2.74 -3.64 -10.48
CA ALA A 155 -2.96 -4.88 -11.20
C ALA A 155 -4.43 -5.33 -11.11
N GLN A 156 -5.06 -5.21 -9.93
CA GLN A 156 -6.47 -5.52 -9.75
C GLN A 156 -7.36 -4.60 -10.59
N GLY A 157 -7.07 -3.29 -10.59
CA GLY A 157 -7.81 -2.33 -11.42
C GLY A 157 -7.71 -2.61 -12.92
N GLU A 158 -6.56 -3.07 -13.40
CA GLU A 158 -6.40 -3.49 -14.80
C GLU A 158 -7.19 -4.75 -15.14
N VAL A 159 -7.27 -5.71 -14.21
CA VAL A 159 -8.09 -6.91 -14.37
C VAL A 159 -9.58 -6.56 -14.40
N ASP A 160 -10.03 -5.70 -13.48
CA ASP A 160 -11.43 -5.27 -13.40
C ASP A 160 -11.84 -4.49 -14.65
N ARG A 161 -11.00 -3.55 -15.12
CA ARG A 161 -11.23 -2.80 -16.36
C ARG A 161 -11.36 -3.73 -17.57
N ARG A 162 -10.50 -4.74 -17.68
CA ARG A 162 -10.55 -5.73 -18.76
C ARG A 162 -11.82 -6.59 -18.67
N ALA A 163 -12.25 -6.94 -17.45
CA ALA A 163 -13.49 -7.69 -17.24
C ALA A 163 -14.72 -6.87 -17.66
N ASP A 164 -14.77 -5.59 -17.30
CA ASP A 164 -15.84 -4.67 -17.67
C ASP A 164 -15.89 -4.44 -19.19
N GLU A 165 -14.74 -4.24 -19.83
CA GLU A 165 -14.64 -4.11 -21.29
C GLU A 165 -15.14 -5.39 -21.99
N ALA A 166 -14.75 -6.58 -21.52
CA ALA A 166 -15.22 -7.85 -22.07
C ALA A 166 -16.73 -8.07 -21.88
N LEU A 167 -17.27 -7.67 -20.72
CA LEU A 167 -18.70 -7.74 -20.44
C LEU A 167 -19.48 -6.77 -21.34
N ASN A 168 -18.99 -5.56 -21.52
CA ASN A 168 -19.59 -4.57 -22.42
C ASN A 168 -19.54 -5.04 -23.88
N GLU A 169 -18.44 -5.61 -24.33
CA GLU A 169 -18.32 -6.18 -25.68
C GLU A 169 -19.29 -7.34 -25.88
N ARG A 170 -19.44 -8.23 -24.87
CA ARG A 170 -20.44 -9.30 -24.91
C ARG A 170 -21.86 -8.74 -24.99
N LYS A 171 -22.19 -7.71 -24.20
CA LYS A 171 -23.49 -7.02 -24.26
C LYS A 171 -23.72 -6.42 -25.64
N ARG A 172 -22.74 -5.72 -26.21
CA ARG A 172 -22.82 -5.13 -27.56
C ARG A 172 -23.05 -6.19 -28.63
N LYS A 173 -22.37 -7.34 -28.57
CA LYS A 173 -22.58 -8.45 -29.51
C LYS A 173 -23.97 -9.05 -29.40
N ILE A 174 -24.46 -9.27 -28.18
CA ILE A 174 -25.82 -9.78 -27.94
C ILE A 174 -26.86 -8.80 -28.48
N GLU A 175 -26.70 -7.51 -28.20
CA GLU A 175 -27.61 -6.46 -28.66
C GLU A 175 -27.58 -6.31 -30.19
N ALA A 176 -26.40 -6.31 -30.80
CA ALA A 176 -26.26 -6.29 -32.25
C ALA A 176 -26.90 -7.52 -32.92
N GLN A 177 -26.72 -8.70 -32.35
CA GLN A 177 -27.33 -9.92 -32.87
C GLN A 177 -28.86 -9.90 -32.72
N LYS A 178 -29.36 -9.37 -31.59
CA LYS A 178 -30.80 -9.16 -31.40
C LYS A 178 -31.36 -8.22 -32.47
N VAL A 179 -30.74 -7.07 -32.70
CA VAL A 179 -31.16 -6.10 -33.74
C VAL A 179 -31.11 -6.72 -35.14
N TRP A 180 -30.11 -7.56 -35.43
CA TRP A 180 -30.02 -8.28 -36.70
C TRP A 180 -31.16 -9.27 -36.92
N GLU A 181 -31.53 -10.03 -35.88
CA GLU A 181 -32.67 -10.95 -35.94
C GLU A 181 -33.99 -10.18 -36.01
N ASP A 182 -34.17 -9.11 -35.24
CA ASP A 182 -35.39 -8.30 -35.27
C ASP A 182 -35.61 -7.66 -36.67
N SER A 183 -34.54 -7.22 -37.33
CA SER A 183 -34.58 -6.70 -38.70
C SER A 183 -34.59 -7.78 -39.80
N ARG A 184 -34.64 -9.07 -39.44
CA ARG A 184 -34.60 -10.18 -40.40
C ARG A 184 -35.79 -10.17 -41.36
N ASP A 185 -37.00 -10.01 -40.84
CA ASP A 185 -38.21 -10.06 -41.64
C ASP A 185 -38.28 -8.90 -42.64
N ASP A 186 -37.87 -7.70 -42.23
CA ASP A 186 -37.74 -6.54 -43.12
C ASP A 186 -36.75 -6.79 -44.25
N ARG A 187 -35.60 -7.41 -43.94
CA ARG A 187 -34.59 -7.79 -44.94
C ARG A 187 -35.10 -8.85 -45.90
N VAL A 188 -35.81 -9.87 -45.40
CA VAL A 188 -36.44 -10.92 -46.21
C VAL A 188 -37.52 -10.34 -47.12
N GLN A 189 -38.36 -9.42 -46.63
CA GLN A 189 -39.34 -8.71 -47.44
C GLN A 189 -38.67 -7.86 -48.53
N GLY A 190 -37.61 -7.12 -48.19
CA GLY A 190 -36.81 -6.36 -49.16
C GLY A 190 -36.22 -7.25 -50.26
N TRP A 191 -35.72 -8.42 -49.91
CA TRP A 191 -35.19 -9.39 -50.88
C TRP A 191 -36.29 -10.01 -51.76
N ARG A 192 -37.43 -10.38 -51.18
CA ARG A 192 -38.60 -10.86 -51.95
C ARG A 192 -39.08 -9.82 -52.96
N ASN A 193 -39.14 -8.55 -52.58
CA ASN A 193 -39.52 -7.44 -53.47
C ASN A 193 -38.49 -7.24 -54.59
N PHE A 194 -37.18 -7.36 -54.29
CA PHE A 194 -36.13 -7.30 -55.31
C PHE A 194 -36.21 -8.46 -56.31
N GLN A 195 -36.54 -9.67 -55.85
CA GLN A 195 -36.72 -10.84 -56.72
C GLN A 195 -37.99 -10.74 -57.56
N ALA A 196 -39.09 -10.24 -56.99
CA ALA A 196 -40.31 -9.90 -57.75
C ALA A 196 -40.07 -8.78 -58.78
N GLY A 197 -39.13 -7.88 -58.52
CA GLY A 197 -38.64 -6.89 -59.49
C GLY A 197 -37.81 -7.48 -60.64
N LYS A 198 -37.30 -8.71 -60.54
CA LYS A 198 -36.58 -9.41 -61.62
C LYS A 198 -37.49 -10.19 -62.57
N THR A 199 -38.72 -10.50 -62.18
CA THR A 199 -39.70 -11.18 -63.05
C THR A 199 -40.54 -10.22 -63.90
N SER A 200 -40.33 -8.91 -63.78
CA SER A 200 -40.98 -7.88 -64.59
C SER A 200 -39.97 -7.08 -65.42
N SER A 201 -39.32 -7.77 -66.36
CA SER A 201 -38.83 -7.11 -67.58
C SER A 201 -40.04 -6.61 -68.38
N GLY A 202 -40.47 -5.36 -68.12
CA GLY A 202 -41.51 -4.73 -68.94
C GLY A 202 -42.17 -3.49 -68.36
N LYS A 203 -41.42 -2.42 -68.09
CA LYS A 203 -41.71 -1.01 -68.49
C LYS A 203 -40.92 -0.02 -67.65
N VAL A 204 -40.13 0.79 -68.35
CA VAL A 204 -39.51 2.01 -67.83
C VAL A 204 -40.61 3.00 -67.46
N LEU A 205 -40.72 3.34 -66.18
CA LEU A 205 -41.48 4.51 -65.72
C LEU A 205 -40.56 5.40 -64.89
N LYS A 206 -40.20 6.51 -65.53
CA LYS A 206 -39.41 7.62 -65.04
C LYS A 206 -40.24 8.39 -63.99
N LYS A 207 -39.86 8.36 -62.70
CA LYS A 207 -40.26 9.42 -61.76
C LYS A 207 -39.28 9.61 -60.60
N LYS A 208 -39.35 10.82 -60.05
CA LYS A 208 -38.28 11.62 -59.43
C LYS A 208 -37.77 11.10 -58.08
N ARG A 209 -36.49 11.39 -57.87
CA ARG A 209 -35.69 11.30 -56.64
C ARG A 209 -36.47 11.71 -55.38
N GLY A 210 -36.65 10.76 -54.47
CA GLY A 210 -36.80 10.96 -53.03
C GLY A 210 -35.70 10.14 -52.35
N HIS A 211 -34.74 10.84 -51.75
CA HIS A 211 -33.52 10.31 -51.19
C HIS A 211 -33.82 9.50 -49.93
N LEU A 212 -33.67 8.17 -50.00
CA LEU A 212 -33.34 7.23 -48.89
C LEU A 212 -33.28 5.81 -49.49
N GLY A 213 -32.40 5.63 -50.49
CA GLY A 213 -32.12 4.34 -51.09
C GLY A 213 -31.05 3.62 -50.28
N PHE A 214 -31.42 2.48 -49.72
CA PHE A 214 -30.50 1.46 -49.22
C PHE A 214 -29.33 1.29 -50.19
N ARG A 215 -28.14 1.71 -49.77
CA ARG A 215 -26.89 1.43 -50.49
C ARG A 215 -26.43 0.04 -50.05
N PRO A 216 -26.31 -0.94 -50.96
CA PRO A 216 -25.67 -2.20 -50.60
C PRO A 216 -24.26 -1.91 -50.09
N PRO A 217 -23.79 -2.60 -49.03
CA PRO A 217 -22.41 -2.47 -48.61
C PRO A 217 -21.52 -2.80 -49.81
N LYS A 218 -20.62 -1.89 -50.17
CA LYS A 218 -19.56 -2.20 -51.13
C LYS A 218 -18.85 -3.44 -50.58
N ALA A 219 -18.67 -4.45 -51.43
CA ALA A 219 -17.76 -5.54 -51.14
C ALA A 219 -16.41 -4.90 -50.81
N VAL A 220 -16.06 -4.91 -49.53
CA VAL A 220 -14.71 -4.60 -49.09
C VAL A 220 -13.91 -5.79 -49.59
N ALA A 221 -13.23 -5.62 -50.73
CA ALA A 221 -12.15 -6.51 -51.08
C ALA A 221 -11.22 -6.56 -49.86
N GLU A 222 -10.88 -7.75 -49.40
CA GLU A 222 -9.87 -7.96 -48.36
C GLU A 222 -8.70 -7.03 -48.65
N GLU A 223 -8.50 -6.04 -47.76
CA GLU A 223 -7.29 -5.24 -47.76
C GLU A 223 -6.16 -6.22 -47.47
N SER A 224 -5.36 -6.44 -48.50
CA SER A 224 -4.15 -7.23 -48.45
C SER A 224 -3.31 -6.65 -47.33
N THR A 225 -3.00 -7.47 -46.33
CA THR A 225 -2.02 -7.16 -45.29
C THR A 225 -0.76 -6.59 -45.96
N PRO A 226 -0.23 -5.43 -45.52
CA PRO A 226 1.03 -4.93 -46.04
C PRO A 226 2.12 -5.95 -45.75
N GLN A 227 2.67 -6.57 -46.79
CA GLN A 227 3.92 -7.32 -46.69
C GLN A 227 5.00 -6.36 -46.18
N GLN A 228 5.43 -6.57 -44.94
CA GLN A 228 6.66 -5.95 -44.44
C GLN A 228 7.79 -6.37 -45.37
N LYS A 229 8.33 -5.41 -46.12
CA LYS A 229 9.59 -5.59 -46.84
C LYS A 229 10.64 -6.01 -45.81
N ARG A 230 11.13 -7.23 -45.94
CA ARG A 230 12.41 -7.63 -45.33
C ARG A 230 13.46 -6.69 -45.91
N SER A 231 14.02 -5.85 -45.06
CA SER A 231 15.26 -5.13 -45.33
C SER A 231 16.37 -6.15 -45.53
N SER A 232 16.78 -6.33 -46.77
CA SER A 232 18.05 -6.95 -47.15
C SER A 232 18.95 -5.84 -47.64
N ASP A 233 19.91 -5.44 -46.81
CA ASP A 233 21.21 -4.82 -47.14
C ASP A 233 22.04 -5.00 -45.84
N ILE A 234 23.03 -5.91 -45.84
CA ILE A 234 24.47 -5.64 -46.01
C ILE A 234 25.02 -4.77 -44.87
#